data_AF-A0A432GM39-F1
#
_entry.id   AF-A0A432GM39-F1
#
_cell.length_a   1.000
_cell.length_b   1.000
_cell.length_c   1.000
_cell.angle_alpha   90.00
_cell.angle_beta   90.00
_cell.angle_gamma   90.00
#
_symmetry.space_group_name_H-M   'P 1'
#
loop_
_entity.id
_entity.type
_entity.pdbx_description
1 polymer ?
#
loop_
_entity_poly.entity_id
_entity_poly.type
_entity_poly.pdbx_seq_one_letter_code
_entity_poly.pdbx_strand_id
1 'polypeptide(L)'
;MKNLFLSATVFLLVFNWTGMHQIFANDSKEIQNVLELKRQGWEVIEKQSRVESRPGLKPYQNLKREVQVVKYRLSKNEQFYFCLVEYDSQLDTIRESCADSEKEAREHLGR
;
A
#
# COMPACT_ATOMS: atom_id res chain seq x y z
N MET A 1 23.11 -1.43 53.93
CA MET A 1 22.51 -1.05 52.62
C MET A 1 23.46 -1.29 51.43
N LYS A 2 24.22 -2.40 51.39
CA LYS A 2 25.06 -2.77 50.22
C LYS A 2 24.44 -3.90 49.38
N ASN A 3 23.64 -4.76 50.02
CA ASN A 3 23.08 -5.96 49.38
C ASN A 3 21.85 -5.66 48.50
N LEU A 4 21.25 -4.47 48.63
CA LEU A 4 20.14 -4.01 47.77
C LEU A 4 20.63 -3.53 46.39
N PHE A 5 21.83 -2.93 46.32
CA PHE A 5 22.40 -2.44 45.06
C PHE A 5 22.92 -3.56 44.15
N LEU A 6 23.39 -4.68 44.74
CA LEU A 6 23.84 -5.85 43.98
C LEU A 6 22.69 -6.66 43.36
N SER A 7 21.49 -6.61 43.94
CA SER A 7 20.30 -7.26 43.38
C SER A 7 19.77 -6.52 42.13
N ALA A 8 19.81 -5.18 42.17
CA ALA A 8 19.32 -4.35 41.07
C ALA A 8 20.18 -4.47 39.79
N THR A 9 21.49 -4.69 39.93
CA THR A 9 22.38 -4.85 38.76
C THR A 9 22.25 -6.22 38.09
N VAL A 10 21.92 -7.28 38.84
CA VAL A 10 21.69 -8.62 38.28
C VAL A 10 20.40 -8.66 37.44
N PHE A 11 19.33 -7.97 37.88
CA PHE A 11 18.07 -7.92 37.13
C PHE A 11 18.20 -7.24 35.76
N LEU A 12 19.02 -6.19 35.63
CA LEU A 12 19.23 -5.48 34.35
C LEU A 12 20.03 -6.29 33.33
N LEU A 13 20.85 -7.25 33.79
CA LEU A 13 21.63 -8.11 32.91
C LEU A 13 20.81 -9.28 32.34
N VAL A 14 19.78 -9.75 33.06
CA VAL A 14 18.88 -10.82 32.56
C VAL A 14 17.92 -10.29 31.49
N PHE A 15 17.44 -9.05 31.59
CA PHE A 15 16.55 -8.44 30.61
C PHE A 15 17.19 -8.14 29.24
N ASN A 16 18.53 -8.09 29.16
CA ASN A 16 19.25 -7.97 27.88
C ASN A 16 19.47 -9.31 27.17
N TRP A 17 19.31 -10.46 27.87
CA TRP A 17 19.61 -11.77 27.28
C TRP A 17 18.44 -12.37 26.51
N THR A 18 17.20 -12.09 26.90
CA THR A 18 16.03 -12.38 26.04
C THR A 18 15.99 -11.34 24.93
N GLY A 19 16.94 -11.44 24.00
CA GLY A 19 16.91 -10.78 22.71
C GLY A 19 15.55 -11.10 22.12
N MET A 20 14.66 -10.13 22.21
CA MET A 20 13.36 -10.16 21.58
C MET A 20 13.67 -10.27 20.10
N HIS A 21 13.67 -11.51 19.57
CA HIS A 21 13.64 -11.75 18.14
C HIS A 21 12.34 -11.12 17.68
N GLN A 22 12.41 -9.84 17.34
CA GLN A 22 11.39 -9.12 16.62
C GLN A 22 11.25 -9.91 15.33
N ILE A 23 10.25 -10.77 15.25
CA ILE A 23 9.80 -11.32 13.98
C ILE A 23 9.22 -10.10 13.28
N PHE A 24 10.07 -9.35 12.59
CA PHE A 24 9.62 -8.35 11.64
C PHE A 24 8.65 -9.09 10.71
N ALA A 25 7.44 -8.57 10.60
CA ALA A 25 6.51 -9.06 9.60
C ALA A 25 7.25 -9.05 8.27
N ASN A 26 7.27 -10.18 7.57
CA ASN A 26 7.88 -10.31 6.27
C ASN A 26 7.37 -9.15 5.40
N ASP A 27 8.25 -8.25 4.96
CA ASP A 27 7.99 -7.20 3.97
C ASP A 27 7.72 -7.89 2.62
N SER A 28 6.62 -8.63 2.55
CA SER A 28 6.22 -9.35 1.37
C SER A 28 5.84 -8.31 0.31
N LYS A 29 6.81 -8.03 -0.58
CA LYS A 29 6.72 -7.25 -1.80
C LYS A 29 5.81 -6.03 -1.63
N GLU A 30 6.37 -4.97 -1.06
CA GLU A 30 5.75 -3.67 -0.81
C GLU A 30 4.84 -3.28 -2.00
N ILE A 31 3.54 -3.58 -1.90
CA ILE A 31 2.57 -3.08 -2.86
C ILE A 31 2.44 -1.61 -2.51
N GLN A 32 3.26 -0.80 -3.16
CA GLN A 32 3.24 0.64 -2.97
C GLN A 32 1.90 1.13 -3.48
N ASN A 33 1.03 1.56 -2.56
CA ASN A 33 -0.19 2.28 -2.88
C ASN A 33 0.10 3.78 -2.89
N VAL A 34 -0.75 4.58 -3.53
CA VAL A 34 -0.60 6.03 -3.69
C VAL A 34 -0.50 6.73 -2.35
N LEU A 35 -1.20 6.26 -1.32
CA LEU A 35 -1.14 6.86 0.02
C LEU A 35 0.23 6.64 0.67
N GLU A 36 0.78 5.44 0.57
CA GLU A 36 2.07 5.07 1.14
C GLU A 36 3.21 5.77 0.39
N LEU A 37 3.13 5.83 -0.94
CA LEU A 37 4.04 6.65 -1.76
C LEU A 37 4.05 8.12 -1.31
N LYS A 38 2.87 8.71 -1.10
CA LYS A 38 2.79 10.10 -0.59
C LYS A 38 3.44 10.25 0.78
N ARG A 39 3.25 9.30 1.69
CA ARG A 39 3.89 9.29 3.03
C ARG A 39 5.41 9.19 2.93
N GLN A 40 5.90 8.45 1.93
CA GLN A 40 7.32 8.35 1.62
C GLN A 40 7.87 9.59 0.89
N GLY A 41 7.06 10.62 0.66
CA GLY A 41 7.48 11.89 0.05
C GLY A 41 7.44 11.90 -1.48
N TRP A 42 6.68 11.00 -2.11
CA TRP A 42 6.38 11.09 -3.54
C TRP A 42 5.31 12.15 -3.82
N GLU A 43 5.56 13.01 -4.81
CA GLU A 43 4.64 14.08 -5.21
C GLU A 43 3.79 13.66 -6.40
N VAL A 44 2.49 13.95 -6.37
CA VAL A 44 1.60 13.73 -7.52
C VAL A 44 1.77 14.87 -8.50
N ILE A 45 2.42 14.59 -9.63
CA ILE A 45 2.65 15.58 -10.70
C ILE A 45 1.54 15.56 -11.75
N GLU A 46 0.82 14.45 -11.88
CA GLU A 46 -0.32 14.34 -12.79
C GLU A 46 -1.41 13.45 -12.19
N LYS A 47 -2.66 13.86 -12.41
CA LYS A 47 -3.84 13.09 -12.03
C LYS A 47 -4.88 13.15 -13.15
N GLN A 48 -5.23 12.01 -13.70
CA GLN A 48 -6.31 11.87 -14.67
C GLN A 48 -7.40 10.97 -14.09
N SER A 49 -8.66 11.37 -14.22
CA SER A 49 -9.80 10.56 -13.78
C SER A 49 -10.78 10.36 -14.92
N ARG A 50 -11.32 9.15 -15.01
CA ARG A 50 -12.42 8.81 -15.91
C ARG A 50 -13.35 7.83 -15.23
N VAL A 51 -14.57 7.77 -15.74
CA VAL A 51 -15.55 6.74 -15.36
C VAL A 51 -15.70 5.78 -16.54
N GLU A 52 -15.60 4.49 -16.26
CA GLU A 52 -15.81 3.43 -17.24
C GLU A 52 -17.08 2.67 -16.91
N SER A 53 -18.01 2.63 -17.87
CA SER A 53 -19.20 1.81 -17.77
C SER A 53 -18.87 0.38 -18.19
N ARG A 54 -19.12 -0.60 -17.30
CA ARG A 54 -18.87 -2.03 -17.51
C ARG A 54 -20.17 -2.83 -17.32
N PRO A 55 -20.25 -4.08 -17.82
CA PRO A 55 -21.37 -4.95 -17.53
C PRO A 55 -21.51 -5.20 -16.02
N GLY A 56 -22.74 -5.15 -15.51
CA GLY A 56 -23.05 -5.48 -14.13
C GLY A 56 -22.73 -6.93 -13.79
N LEU A 57 -22.40 -7.16 -12.52
CA LEU A 57 -22.14 -8.50 -11.98
C LEU A 57 -23.41 -9.08 -11.35
N LYS A 58 -23.44 -10.38 -11.03
CA LYS A 58 -24.58 -10.96 -10.30
C LYS A 58 -24.75 -10.26 -8.93
N PRO A 59 -25.98 -9.97 -8.47
CA PRO A 59 -27.29 -10.25 -9.08
C PRO A 59 -27.84 -9.14 -10.01
N TYR A 60 -27.03 -8.13 -10.33
CA TYR A 60 -27.43 -6.93 -11.07
C TYR A 60 -26.93 -6.93 -12.53
N GLN A 61 -26.87 -8.09 -13.20
CA GLN A 61 -26.32 -8.18 -14.57
C GLN A 61 -27.10 -7.33 -15.59
N ASN A 62 -28.34 -6.96 -15.27
CA ASN A 62 -29.18 -6.11 -16.11
C ASN A 62 -28.85 -4.61 -15.96
N LEU A 63 -28.01 -4.24 -15.00
CA LEU A 63 -27.55 -2.87 -14.77
C LEU A 63 -26.13 -2.70 -15.31
N LYS A 64 -25.80 -1.46 -15.67
CA LYS A 64 -24.40 -1.07 -15.90
C LYS A 64 -23.74 -0.84 -14.55
N ARG A 65 -22.49 -1.30 -14.39
CA ARG A 65 -21.66 -0.90 -13.24
C ARG A 65 -20.70 0.18 -13.68
N GLU A 66 -20.63 1.25 -12.91
CA GLU A 66 -19.67 2.33 -13.14
C GLU A 66 -18.40 2.04 -12.34
N VAL A 67 -17.27 2.07 -13.01
CA VAL A 67 -15.95 1.93 -12.39
C VAL A 67 -15.21 3.25 -12.53
N GLN A 68 -14.93 3.89 -11.40
CA GLN A 68 -14.08 5.09 -11.41
C GLN A 68 -12.62 4.66 -11.52
N VAL A 69 -11.92 5.23 -12.50
CA VAL A 69 -10.52 4.92 -12.78
C VAL A 69 -9.72 6.19 -12.64
N VAL A 70 -8.71 6.17 -11.79
CA VAL A 70 -7.82 7.30 -11.54
C VAL A 70 -6.40 6.87 -11.83
N LYS A 71 -5.74 7.62 -12.70
CA LYS A 71 -4.32 7.48 -13.01
C LYS A 71 -3.56 8.57 -12.29
N TYR A 72 -2.53 8.18 -11.57
CA TYR A 72 -1.57 9.08 -10.96
C TYR A 72 -0.22 8.88 -11.62
N ARG A 73 0.46 10.00 -11.91
CA ARG A 73 1.89 10.02 -12.12
C ARG A 73 2.52 10.69 -10.91
N LEU A 74 3.41 9.97 -10.24
CA LEU A 74 4.14 10.46 -9.08
C LEU A 74 5.60 10.68 -9.44
N SER A 75 6.26 11.61 -8.77
CA SER A 75 7.69 11.86 -8.92
C SER A 75 8.40 12.00 -7.58
N LYS A 76 9.65 11.55 -7.54
CA LYS A 76 10.59 11.74 -6.43
C LYS A 76 12.00 11.60 -6.97
N ASN A 77 12.86 12.60 -6.74
CA ASN A 77 14.28 12.56 -7.13
C ASN A 77 14.50 12.09 -8.59
N GLU A 78 13.77 12.69 -9.54
CA GLU A 78 13.82 12.37 -10.99
C GLU A 78 13.27 10.99 -11.38
N GLN A 79 12.84 10.17 -10.41
CA GLN A 79 12.13 8.93 -10.67
C GLN A 79 10.63 9.19 -10.84
N PHE A 80 9.96 8.30 -11.58
CA PHE A 80 8.52 8.35 -11.79
C PHE A 80 7.87 7.02 -11.44
N TYR A 81 6.71 7.10 -10.80
CA TYR A 81 5.80 5.98 -10.65
C TYR A 81 4.46 6.27 -11.30
N PHE A 82 3.84 5.23 -11.85
CA PHE A 82 2.50 5.26 -12.40
C PHE A 82 1.60 4.40 -11.55
N CYS A 83 0.57 5.01 -10.97
CA CYS A 83 -0.43 4.29 -10.19
C CYS A 83 -1.79 4.34 -10.87
N LEU A 84 -2.47 3.20 -10.86
CA LEU A 84 -3.81 3.02 -11.38
C LEU A 84 -4.71 2.58 -10.23
N VAL A 85 -5.72 3.39 -9.92
CA VAL A 85 -6.69 3.15 -8.87
C VAL A 85 -8.07 2.97 -9.49
N GLU A 86 -8.74 1.87 -9.18
CA GLU A 86 -10.09 1.55 -9.59
C GLU A 86 -11.01 1.46 -8.39
N TYR A 87 -12.14 2.16 -8.43
CA TYR A 87 -13.25 1.95 -7.51
C TYR A 87 -14.44 1.37 -8.28
N ASP A 88 -14.88 0.17 -7.88
CA ASP A 88 -16.04 -0.50 -8.44
C ASP A 88 -17.29 -0.20 -7.59
N SER A 89 -18.24 0.54 -8.15
CA SER A 89 -19.47 0.95 -7.44
C SER A 89 -20.39 -0.21 -7.04
N GLN A 90 -20.31 -1.35 -7.72
CA GLN A 90 -21.19 -2.49 -7.44
C GLN A 90 -20.57 -3.45 -6.42
N LEU A 91 -19.25 -3.65 -6.48
CA LEU A 91 -18.52 -4.48 -5.53
C LEU A 91 -18.07 -3.73 -4.27
N ASP A 92 -18.21 -2.41 -4.27
CA ASP A 92 -17.68 -1.51 -3.24
C ASP A 92 -16.19 -1.80 -2.93
N THR A 93 -15.42 -2.08 -3.97
CA THR A 93 -14.03 -2.52 -3.86
C THR A 93 -13.09 -1.53 -4.54
N ILE A 94 -12.01 -1.21 -3.85
CA ILE A 94 -10.88 -0.45 -4.40
C ILE A 94 -9.78 -1.43 -4.79
N ARG A 95 -9.32 -1.35 -6.03
CA ARG A 95 -8.12 -2.06 -6.52
C ARG A 95 -7.11 -1.03 -6.96
N GLU A 96 -5.85 -1.30 -6.65
CA GLU A 96 -4.77 -0.36 -6.91
C GLU A 96 -3.52 -1.11 -7.33
N SER A 97 -2.78 -0.53 -8.28
CA SER A 97 -1.45 -0.98 -8.65
C SER A 97 -0.57 0.20 -9.01
N CYS A 98 0.66 0.20 -8.51
CA CYS A 98 1.71 1.13 -8.88
C CYS A 98 2.88 0.37 -9.51
N ALA A 99 3.48 0.95 -10.54
CA ALA A 99 4.64 0.39 -11.23
C ALA A 99 5.45 1.49 -11.93
N ASP A 100 6.65 1.15 -12.39
CA ASP A 100 7.56 2.06 -13.12
C ASP A 100 6.98 2.51 -14.47
N SER A 101 5.97 1.79 -14.99
CA SER A 101 5.26 2.13 -16.22
C SER A 101 3.75 1.97 -16.09
N GLU A 102 3.00 2.78 -16.84
CA GLU A 102 1.54 2.66 -16.88
C GLU A 102 1.08 1.29 -17.41
N LYS A 103 1.85 0.69 -18.33
CA LYS A 103 1.53 -0.62 -18.91
C LYS A 103 1.56 -1.71 -17.85
N GLU A 104 2.63 -1.76 -17.06
CA GLU A 104 2.79 -2.75 -15.99
C GLU A 104 1.72 -2.59 -14.89
N ALA A 105 1.43 -1.34 -14.49
CA ALA A 105 0.36 -1.06 -13.53
C ALA A 105 -1.02 -1.55 -14.01
N ARG A 106 -1.29 -1.52 -15.33
CA ARG A 106 -2.52 -2.08 -15.91
C ARG A 106 -2.52 -3.61 -15.92
N GLU A 107 -1.42 -4.22 -16.33
CA GLU A 107 -1.27 -5.68 -16.37
C GLU A 107 -1.50 -6.30 -14.97
N HIS A 108 -0.99 -5.67 -13.91
CA HIS A 108 -1.24 -6.09 -12.53
C HIS A 108 -2.73 -6.04 -12.12
N LEU A 109 -3.53 -5.17 -12.73
CA LEU A 109 -4.99 -5.14 -12.51
C LEU A 109 -5.77 -6.10 -13.42
N GLY A 110 -5.08 -6.76 -14.37
CA GLY A 110 -5.67 -7.69 -15.33
C GLY A 110 -6.32 -6.97 -16.52
N ARG A 111 -5.67 -5.91 -17.02
CA ARG A 111 -6.13 -5.08 -18.15
C ARG A 111 -5.15 -5.08 -19.31
#